data_AF-A0A2X1LFN8-F1
#
_entry.id   AF-A0A2X1LFN8-F1
#
_cell.length_a   1.000
_cell.length_b   1.000
_cell.length_c   1.000
_cell.angle_alpha   90.00
_cell.angle_beta   90.00
_cell.angle_gamma   90.00
#
_symmetry.space_group_name_H-M   'P 1'
#
loop_
_entity.id
_entity.type
_entity.pdbx_description
1 polymer ?
#
loop_
_entity_poly.entity_id
_entity_poly.type
_entity_poly.pdbx_seq_one_letter_code
_entity_poly.pdbx_strand_id
1 'polypeptide(L)'
;MTNSTAINYQALREIAKQATQGEWVAFISPGKHGTYAVHTPGDNHHGDIVDWPGFDEQKNAENNARYIAAFNPEVVQALLDERERNQQYIKRRDQENEDIALTVGKLRVELEAAEKRNAKLQSENAYIRNRYKELDLLIGKNILVMQGCDYRMAGNWRR
;
A
#
# COMPACT_ATOMS: atom_id res chain seq x y z
N MET A 1 -7.17 22.52 19.58
CA MET A 1 -7.71 22.26 18.23
C MET A 1 -7.31 23.45 17.36
N THR A 2 -6.23 23.32 16.59
CA THR A 2 -5.76 24.38 15.71
C THR A 2 -6.67 24.44 14.50
N ASN A 3 -7.35 25.58 14.30
CA ASN A 3 -8.09 25.88 13.08
C ASN A 3 -7.09 26.01 11.92
N SER A 4 -6.71 24.89 11.30
CA SER A 4 -6.09 24.91 9.97
C SER A 4 -7.19 25.21 8.97
N THR A 5 -7.25 26.44 8.50
CA THR A 5 -7.91 26.78 7.24
C THR A 5 -7.33 25.85 6.16
N ALA A 6 -8.13 24.91 5.68
CA ALA A 6 -7.71 23.98 4.64
C ALA A 6 -7.21 24.77 3.43
N ILE A 7 -5.98 24.50 2.98
CA ILE A 7 -5.39 25.19 1.83
C ILE A 7 -6.21 24.86 0.58
N ASN A 8 -6.69 25.89 -0.12
CA ASN A 8 -7.38 25.72 -1.40
C ASN A 8 -6.34 25.61 -2.53
N TYR A 9 -5.90 24.38 -2.81
CA TYR A 9 -4.91 24.09 -3.85
C TYR A 9 -5.35 24.49 -5.26
N GLN A 10 -6.65 24.44 -5.54
CA GLN A 10 -7.17 24.87 -6.86
C GLN A 10 -7.05 26.38 -7.02
N ALA A 11 -7.43 27.14 -5.99
CA ALA A 11 -7.24 28.59 -6.00
C ALA A 11 -5.74 28.96 -6.11
N LEU A 12 -4.86 28.26 -5.39
CA LEU A 12 -3.41 28.47 -5.51
C LEU A 12 -2.89 28.19 -6.93
N ARG A 13 -3.38 27.13 -7.57
CA ARG A 13 -3.00 26.81 -8.95
C ARG A 13 -3.44 27.91 -9.93
N GLU A 14 -4.67 28.40 -9.81
CA GLU A 14 -5.16 29.45 -10.69
C GLU A 14 -4.43 30.78 -10.47
N ILE A 15 -4.10 31.13 -9.23
CA ILE A 15 -3.25 32.28 -8.92
C ILE A 15 -1.85 32.10 -9.54
N ALA A 16 -1.24 30.92 -9.41
CA ALA A 16 0.07 30.64 -9.99
C ALA A 16 0.06 30.74 -11.52
N LYS A 17 -0.98 30.26 -12.21
CA LYS A 17 -1.09 30.40 -13.68
C LYS A 17 -1.21 31.85 -14.15
N GLN A 18 -1.87 32.71 -13.36
CA GLN A 18 -2.09 34.12 -13.69
C GLN A 18 -0.85 34.98 -13.41
N ALA A 19 0.02 34.55 -12.51
CA ALA A 19 1.26 35.25 -12.20
C ALA A 19 2.27 35.17 -13.35
N THR A 20 3.27 36.05 -13.33
CA THR A 20 4.37 36.05 -14.32
C THR A 20 5.14 34.73 -14.25
N GLN A 21 5.16 33.98 -15.35
CA GLN A 21 5.90 32.72 -15.43
C GLN A 21 7.41 32.97 -15.63
N GLY A 22 8.22 31.94 -15.44
CA GLY A 22 9.67 32.00 -15.56
C GLY A 22 10.41 32.25 -14.24
N GLU A 23 11.72 32.42 -14.36
CA GLU A 23 12.63 32.66 -13.23
C GLU A 23 12.33 34.00 -12.56
N TRP A 24 12.27 33.97 -11.23
CA TRP A 24 12.17 35.16 -10.39
C TRP A 24 13.46 35.29 -9.58
N VAL A 25 13.96 36.51 -9.44
CA VAL A 25 15.22 36.82 -8.76
C VAL A 25 14.98 37.85 -7.67
N ALA A 26 15.66 37.67 -6.55
CA ALA A 26 15.62 38.62 -5.45
C ALA A 26 16.63 39.75 -5.67
N PHE A 27 16.16 40.99 -5.67
CA PHE A 27 16.98 42.20 -5.66
C PHE A 27 17.13 42.71 -4.23
N ILE A 28 18.38 42.77 -3.77
CA ILE A 28 18.73 43.12 -2.39
C ILE A 28 19.63 44.36 -2.39
N SER A 29 19.11 45.48 -1.90
CA SER A 29 19.85 46.73 -1.71
C SER A 29 19.76 47.17 -0.24
N PRO A 30 20.74 46.80 0.61
CA PRO A 30 20.69 47.10 2.04
C PRO A 30 20.91 48.60 2.33
N GLY A 31 20.29 49.11 3.41
CA GLY A 31 20.45 50.51 3.85
C GLY A 31 19.31 51.00 4.74
N LYS A 32 19.39 52.26 5.22
CA LYS A 32 18.33 52.91 6.03
C LYS A 32 16.97 53.00 5.30
N HIS A 33 17.02 52.99 3.97
CA HIS A 33 15.87 52.88 3.06
C HIS A 33 16.12 51.76 2.05
N GLY A 34 16.63 50.62 2.53
CA GLY A 34 16.97 49.50 1.66
C GLY A 34 15.77 48.99 0.87
N THR A 35 16.03 48.50 -0.34
CA THR A 35 15.02 47.92 -1.24
C THR A 35 15.22 46.41 -1.29
N TYR A 36 14.15 45.68 -1.01
CA TYR A 36 14.13 44.22 -1.02
C TYR A 36 12.96 43.78 -1.87
N ALA A 37 13.24 43.37 -3.11
CA ALA A 37 12.22 43.13 -4.09
C ALA A 37 12.43 41.83 -4.86
N VAL A 38 11.39 41.39 -5.56
CA VAL A 38 11.45 40.27 -6.50
C VAL A 38 11.17 40.79 -7.89
N HIS A 39 11.95 40.36 -8.87
CA HIS A 39 11.86 40.78 -10.27
C HIS A 39 12.21 39.64 -11.23
N THR A 40 11.97 39.84 -12.53
CA THR A 40 12.43 38.91 -13.57
C THR A 40 13.84 39.30 -14.05
N PRO A 41 14.70 38.35 -14.48
CA PRO A 41 16.07 38.64 -14.92
C PRO A 41 16.24 39.65 -16.07
N GLY A 42 15.16 39.99 -16.80
CA GLY A 42 15.17 40.92 -17.95
C GLY A 42 14.57 42.30 -17.67
N ASP A 43 14.12 42.55 -16.44
CA ASP A 43 13.62 43.83 -15.96
C ASP A 43 14.76 44.88 -15.92
N ASN A 44 14.53 46.04 -16.56
CA ASN A 44 15.45 47.18 -16.53
C ASN A 44 14.94 48.43 -15.80
N HIS A 45 13.72 48.44 -15.24
CA HIS A 45 13.18 49.57 -14.45
C HIS A 45 11.72 49.34 -14.02
N HIS A 46 11.47 49.17 -12.72
CA HIS A 46 10.20 49.36 -11.98
C HIS A 46 8.91 48.66 -12.48
N GLY A 47 8.95 47.85 -13.55
CA GLY A 47 7.76 47.26 -14.18
C GLY A 47 7.28 45.95 -13.53
N ASP A 48 8.21 45.08 -13.16
CA ASP A 48 7.94 43.74 -12.60
C ASP A 48 8.43 43.60 -11.16
N ILE A 49 8.65 44.73 -10.47
CA ILE A 49 9.25 44.78 -9.14
C ILE A 49 8.15 44.69 -8.07
N VAL A 50 8.19 43.62 -7.27
CA VAL A 50 7.42 43.55 -6.01
C VAL A 50 8.27 44.18 -4.90
N ASP A 51 8.12 45.49 -4.67
CA ASP A 51 8.77 46.19 -3.56
C ASP A 51 8.00 45.94 -2.25
N TRP A 52 8.62 45.22 -1.32
CA TRP A 52 7.98 44.75 -0.10
C TRP A 52 8.58 45.45 1.15
N PRO A 53 7.83 46.34 1.84
CA PRO A 53 8.35 47.10 2.97
C PRO A 53 8.57 46.27 4.26
N GLY A 54 8.23 44.98 4.25
CA GLY A 54 8.36 44.06 5.38
C GLY A 54 7.11 44.04 6.27
N PHE A 55 6.93 42.95 7.02
CA PHE A 55 5.93 42.88 8.10
C PHE A 55 6.54 43.18 9.48
N ASP A 56 7.86 43.29 9.54
CA ASP A 56 8.70 43.19 10.75
C ASP A 56 9.77 44.30 10.79
N GLU A 57 9.45 45.49 10.29
CA GLU A 57 10.41 46.61 10.18
C GLU A 57 11.63 46.27 9.29
N GLN A 58 11.41 45.48 8.24
CA GLN A 58 12.41 45.02 7.27
C GLN A 58 13.50 44.08 7.82
N LYS A 59 13.36 43.55 9.05
CA LYS A 59 14.37 42.68 9.66
C LYS A 59 14.64 41.42 8.83
N ASN A 60 13.61 40.85 8.20
CA ASN A 60 13.73 39.68 7.34
C ASN A 60 13.47 39.97 5.86
N ALA A 61 13.51 41.24 5.43
CA ALA A 61 13.11 41.62 4.08
C ALA A 61 13.93 40.91 2.99
N GLU A 62 15.24 40.75 3.19
CA GLU A 62 16.10 39.98 2.28
C GLU A 62 15.67 38.51 2.18
N ASN A 63 15.46 37.85 3.31
CA ASN A 63 15.07 36.43 3.35
C ASN A 63 13.69 36.22 2.69
N ASN A 64 12.77 37.15 2.89
CA ASN A 64 11.44 37.09 2.30
C ASN A 64 11.51 37.26 0.77
N ALA A 65 12.30 38.21 0.27
CA ALA A 65 12.50 38.38 -1.17
C ALA A 65 13.11 37.12 -1.80
N ARG A 66 14.14 36.54 -1.16
CA ARG A 66 14.73 35.26 -1.62
C ARG A 66 13.72 34.11 -1.59
N TYR A 67 12.89 34.03 -0.55
CA TYR A 67 11.85 33.00 -0.43
C TYR A 67 10.80 33.13 -1.54
N ILE A 68 10.26 34.33 -1.78
CA ILE A 68 9.25 34.59 -2.80
C ILE A 68 9.83 34.31 -4.20
N ALA A 69 11.07 34.74 -4.47
CA ALA A 69 11.75 34.47 -5.73
C ALA A 69 11.95 32.97 -5.97
N ALA A 70 12.37 32.22 -4.94
CA ALA A 70 12.52 30.77 -5.02
C ALA A 70 11.19 30.02 -5.16
N PHE A 71 10.11 30.55 -4.57
CA PHE A 71 8.75 30.00 -4.63
C PHE A 71 7.93 30.65 -5.75
N ASN A 72 8.54 30.79 -6.92
CA ASN A 72 7.92 31.37 -8.10
C ASN A 72 6.72 30.52 -8.59
N PRO A 73 5.90 31.06 -9.51
CA PRO A 73 4.72 30.36 -9.98
C PRO A 73 4.98 29.00 -10.66
N GLU A 74 6.13 28.82 -11.30
CA GLU A 74 6.52 27.54 -11.91
C GLU A 74 6.79 26.47 -10.85
N VAL A 75 7.54 26.81 -9.80
CA VAL A 75 7.82 25.92 -8.67
C VAL A 75 6.54 25.54 -7.95
N VAL A 76 5.64 26.51 -7.70
CA VAL A 76 4.32 26.24 -7.10
C VAL A 76 3.53 25.23 -7.92
N GLN A 77 3.46 25.41 -9.25
CA GLN A 77 2.74 24.49 -10.13
C GLN A 77 3.37 23.09 -10.12
N ALA A 78 4.69 22.98 -10.18
CA ALA A 78 5.40 21.70 -10.13
C ALA A 78 5.13 20.94 -8.81
N LEU A 79 5.14 21.65 -7.68
CA LEU A 79 4.81 21.06 -6.37
C LEU A 79 3.35 20.61 -6.29
N LEU A 80 2.43 21.37 -6.89
CA LEU A 80 1.02 20.98 -6.96
C LEU A 80 0.81 19.75 -7.87
N ASP A 81 1.55 19.64 -8.98
CA ASP A 81 1.53 18.48 -9.87
C ASP A 81 2.08 17.22 -9.19
N GLU A 82 3.18 17.35 -8.45
CA GLU A 82 3.73 16.27 -7.63
C GLU A 82 2.73 15.82 -6.56
N ARG A 83 2.12 16.76 -5.85
CA ARG A 83 1.08 16.47 -4.85
C ARG A 83 -0.08 15.70 -5.47
N GLU A 84 -0.59 16.15 -6.61
CA GLU A 84 -1.72 15.51 -7.29
C GLU A 84 -1.38 14.08 -7.75
N ARG A 85 -0.19 13.89 -8.34
CA ARG A 85 0.30 12.55 -8.71
C ARG A 85 0.42 11.63 -7.50
N ASN A 86 0.94 12.13 -6.38
CA ASN A 86 1.06 11.35 -5.14
C ASN A 86 -0.31 10.98 -4.57
N GLN A 87 -1.30 11.89 -4.61
CA GLN A 87 -2.67 11.58 -4.21
C GLN A 87 -3.33 10.51 -5.08
N GLN A 88 -3.11 10.56 -6.39
CA GLN A 88 -3.60 9.52 -7.30
C GLN A 88 -2.92 8.18 -7.04
N TYR A 89 -1.61 8.17 -6.75
CA TYR A 89 -0.88 6.95 -6.40
C TYR A 89 -1.43 6.29 -5.14
N ILE A 90 -1.68 7.06 -4.07
CA ILE A 90 -2.25 6.56 -2.82
C ILE A 90 -3.61 5.92 -3.09
N LYS A 91 -4.51 6.60 -3.82
CA LYS A 91 -5.83 6.03 -4.18
C LYS A 91 -5.72 4.70 -4.93
N ARG A 92 -4.79 4.57 -5.88
CA ARG A 92 -4.58 3.32 -6.61
C ARG A 92 -4.08 2.21 -5.69
N ARG A 93 -3.16 2.52 -4.77
CA ARG A 93 -2.64 1.56 -3.80
C ARG A 93 -3.70 1.11 -2.81
N ASP A 94 -4.57 2.02 -2.36
CA ASP A 94 -5.68 1.67 -1.48
C ASP A 94 -6.66 0.72 -2.18
N GLN A 95 -7.00 0.98 -3.44
CA GLN A 95 -7.84 0.08 -4.23
C GLN A 95 -7.18 -1.30 -4.42
N GLU A 96 -5.91 -1.33 -4.79
CA GLU A 96 -5.16 -2.58 -4.96
C GLU A 96 -5.10 -3.39 -3.65
N ASN A 97 -4.88 -2.71 -2.53
CA ASN A 97 -4.87 -3.34 -1.21
C ASN A 97 -6.24 -3.92 -0.83
N GLU A 98 -7.33 -3.23 -1.18
CA GLU A 98 -8.70 -3.72 -0.97
C GLU A 98 -8.97 -4.98 -1.81
N ASP A 99 -8.61 -4.97 -3.09
CA ASP A 99 -8.76 -6.12 -3.99
C ASP A 99 -7.93 -7.33 -3.51
N ILE A 100 -6.70 -7.08 -3.03
CA ILE A 100 -5.85 -8.10 -2.41
C ILE A 100 -6.51 -8.66 -1.15
N ALA A 101 -7.04 -7.80 -0.27
CA ALA A 101 -7.70 -8.23 0.96
C ALA A 101 -8.93 -9.11 0.67
N LEU A 102 -9.73 -8.76 -0.33
CA LEU A 102 -10.88 -9.56 -0.77
C LEU A 102 -10.44 -10.93 -1.31
N THR A 103 -9.37 -10.96 -2.13
CA THR A 103 -8.84 -12.20 -2.71
C THR A 103 -8.26 -13.12 -1.64
N VAL A 104 -7.46 -12.57 -0.73
CA VAL A 104 -6.91 -13.32 0.41
C VAL A 104 -8.02 -13.85 1.31
N GLY A 105 -9.09 -13.07 1.53
CA GLY A 105 -10.27 -13.51 2.28
C GLY A 105 -10.94 -14.74 1.66
N LYS A 106 -11.16 -14.73 0.34
CA LYS A 106 -11.74 -15.88 -0.38
C LYS A 106 -10.86 -17.12 -0.30
N LEU A 107 -9.56 -16.96 -0.55
CA LEU A 107 -8.60 -18.07 -0.50
C LEU A 107 -8.52 -18.71 0.90
N ARG A 108 -8.63 -17.91 1.97
CA ARG A 108 -8.66 -18.44 3.34
C ARG A 108 -9.89 -19.34 3.58
N VAL A 109 -11.06 -18.92 3.11
CA VAL A 109 -12.30 -19.72 3.22
C VAL A 109 -12.19 -21.01 2.42
N GLU A 110 -11.68 -20.92 1.18
CA GLU A 110 -11.47 -22.09 0.33
C GLU A 110 -10.45 -23.08 0.92
N LEU A 111 -9.37 -22.55 1.49
CA LEU A 111 -8.34 -23.34 2.18
C LEU A 111 -8.93 -24.07 3.38
N GLU A 112 -9.67 -23.39 4.25
CA GLU A 112 -10.31 -24.01 5.42
C GLU A 112 -11.29 -25.13 5.00
N ALA A 113 -12.06 -24.90 3.92
CA ALA A 113 -12.96 -25.91 3.38
C ALA A 113 -12.21 -27.11 2.78
N ALA A 114 -11.05 -26.89 2.14
CA ALA A 114 -10.20 -27.97 1.63
C ALA A 114 -9.56 -28.77 2.78
N GLU A 115 -9.06 -28.11 3.82
CA GLU A 115 -8.47 -28.74 5.01
C GLU A 115 -9.49 -29.63 5.72
N LYS A 116 -10.73 -29.16 5.93
CA LYS A 116 -11.82 -29.96 6.50
C LYS A 116 -12.13 -31.21 5.69
N ARG A 117 -12.19 -31.08 4.35
CA ARG A 117 -12.42 -32.21 3.44
C ARG A 117 -11.28 -33.23 3.52
N ASN A 118 -10.04 -32.76 3.56
CA ASN A 118 -8.87 -33.63 3.65
C ASN A 118 -8.84 -34.38 5.00
N ALA A 119 -9.13 -33.69 6.11
CA ALA A 119 -9.22 -34.33 7.43
C ALA A 119 -10.30 -35.43 7.47
N LYS A 120 -11.46 -35.19 6.84
CA LYS A 120 -12.52 -36.20 6.71
C LYS A 120 -12.07 -37.41 5.89
N LEU A 121 -11.44 -37.17 4.74
CA LEU A 121 -10.92 -38.26 3.90
C LEU A 121 -9.83 -39.06 4.61
N GLN A 122 -8.98 -38.41 5.41
CA GLN A 122 -7.95 -39.10 6.20
C GLN A 122 -8.58 -40.02 7.26
N SER A 123 -9.63 -39.58 7.95
CA SER A 123 -10.31 -40.42 8.94
C SER A 123 -11.05 -41.60 8.31
N GLU A 124 -11.73 -41.38 7.17
CA GLU A 124 -12.37 -42.46 6.39
C GLU A 124 -11.35 -43.49 5.90
N ASN A 125 -10.21 -43.03 5.35
CA ASN A 125 -9.14 -43.93 4.91
C ASN A 125 -8.54 -44.74 6.08
N ALA A 126 -8.37 -44.11 7.24
CA ALA A 126 -7.89 -44.81 8.44
C ALA A 126 -8.88 -45.89 8.90
N TYR A 127 -10.18 -45.58 8.90
CA TYR A 127 -11.24 -46.54 9.21
C TYR A 127 -11.21 -47.74 8.26
N ILE A 128 -11.18 -47.49 6.94
CA ILE A 128 -11.16 -48.54 5.91
C ILE A 128 -9.93 -49.45 6.09
N ARG A 129 -8.74 -48.87 6.30
CA ARG A 129 -7.50 -49.64 6.54
C ARG A 129 -7.61 -50.54 7.76
N ASN A 130 -8.18 -50.04 8.87
CA ASN A 130 -8.36 -50.85 10.07
C ASN A 130 -9.37 -51.98 9.84
N ARG A 131 -10.45 -51.71 9.09
CA ARG A 131 -11.45 -52.73 8.79
C ARG A 131 -10.88 -53.87 7.93
N TYR A 132 -10.06 -53.55 6.93
CA TYR A 132 -9.37 -54.58 6.14
C TYR A 132 -8.43 -55.42 7.00
N LYS A 133 -7.64 -54.81 7.90
CA LYS A 133 -6.80 -55.57 8.84
C LYS A 133 -7.59 -56.54 9.72
N GLU A 134 -8.75 -56.12 10.22
CA GLU A 134 -9.63 -56.99 11.00
C GLU A 134 -10.17 -58.16 10.19
N LEU A 135 -10.58 -57.91 8.94
CA LEU A 135 -11.08 -58.95 8.04
C LEU A 135 -9.98 -59.96 7.71
N ASP A 136 -8.76 -59.51 7.42
CA ASP A 136 -7.61 -60.39 7.15
C ASP A 136 -7.32 -61.30 8.34
N LEU A 137 -7.39 -60.77 9.57
CA LEU A 137 -7.23 -61.55 10.80
C LEU A 137 -8.33 -62.60 10.98
N LEU A 138 -9.59 -62.26 10.69
CA LEU A 138 -10.72 -63.20 10.78
C LEU A 138 -10.60 -64.31 9.73
N ILE A 139 -10.27 -63.95 8.49
CA ILE A 139 -10.06 -64.91 7.40
C ILE A 139 -8.91 -65.85 7.75
N GLY A 140 -7.78 -65.32 8.24
CA GLY A 140 -6.63 -66.11 8.67
C GLY A 140 -6.98 -67.11 9.78
N LYS A 141 -7.74 -66.68 10.80
CA LYS A 141 -8.23 -67.56 11.87
C LYS A 141 -9.13 -68.67 11.34
N ASN A 142 -10.06 -68.34 10.44
CA ASN A 142 -10.98 -69.33 9.86
C ASN A 142 -10.24 -70.39 9.03
N ILE A 143 -9.23 -69.98 8.26
CA ILE A 143 -8.37 -70.91 7.49
C ILE A 143 -7.64 -71.86 8.43
N LEU A 144 -7.06 -71.36 9.52
CA LEU A 144 -6.37 -72.21 10.51
C LEU A 144 -7.32 -73.23 11.16
N VAL A 145 -8.55 -72.83 11.49
CA VAL A 145 -9.57 -73.75 12.05
C VAL A 145 -9.91 -74.85 11.04
N MET A 146 -10.16 -74.49 9.76
CA MET A 146 -10.45 -75.47 8.71
C MET A 146 -9.30 -76.47 8.52
N GLN A 147 -8.06 -75.98 8.45
CA GLN A 147 -6.87 -76.83 8.36
C GLN A 147 -6.79 -77.80 9.54
N GLY A 148 -7.00 -77.33 10.77
CA GLY A 148 -7.01 -78.18 11.97
C GLY A 148 -8.09 -79.28 11.94
N CYS A 149 -9.27 -78.98 11.42
CA CYS A 149 -10.34 -79.95 11.23
C CYS A 149 -9.96 -81.05 10.22
N ASP A 150 -9.38 -80.67 9.08
CA ASP A 150 -8.93 -81.62 8.05
C ASP A 150 -7.83 -82.54 8.58
N TYR A 151 -6.83 -81.99 9.28
CA TYR A 151 -5.78 -82.78 9.93
C TYR A 151 -6.33 -83.79 10.93
N ARG A 152 -7.35 -83.41 11.73
CA ARG A 152 -7.98 -84.31 12.71
C ARG A 152 -8.79 -85.42 12.03
N MET A 153 -9.53 -85.09 10.96
CA MET A 153 -10.24 -86.10 10.18
C MET A 153 -9.27 -87.07 9.52
N ALA A 154 -8.21 -86.57 8.86
CA ALA A 154 -7.20 -87.42 8.22
C ALA A 154 -6.46 -88.34 9.22
N GLY A 155 -6.24 -87.89 10.46
CA GLY A 155 -5.64 -88.70 11.51
C GLY A 155 -6.54 -89.83 12.03
N ASN A 156 -7.86 -89.62 12.08
CA ASN A 156 -8.82 -90.65 12.50
C ASN A 156 -9.01 -91.76 11.44
N TRP A 157 -8.79 -91.47 10.16
CA TRP A 157 -8.81 -92.47 9.08
C TRP A 157 -7.55 -93.35 9.00
N ARG A 158 -6.48 -92.99 9.73
CA ARG A 158 -5.19 -93.73 9.72
C ARG A 158 -4.96 -94.62 10.95
N ARG A 159 -5.93 -94.72 11.86
CA ARG A 159 -5.95 -95.70 12.97
C ARG A 159 -6.90 -96.83 12.63
#